data_AF-A0A151JGG8-F1
#
_entry.id   AF-A0A151JGG8-F1
#
_cell.length_a   1.000
_cell.length_b   1.000
_cell.length_c   1.000
_cell.angle_alpha   90.00
_cell.angle_beta   90.00
_cell.angle_gamma   90.00
#
_symmetry.space_group_name_H-M   'P 1'
#
loop_
_entity.id
_entity.type
_entity.pdbx_description
1 polymer ?
#
loop_
_entity_poly.entity_id
_entity_poly.type
_entity_poly.pdbx_seq_one_letter_code
_entity_poly.pdbx_strand_id
1 'polypeptide(L)'
;MTNNKSIKLLTKKEVDDLEVKNDSTTTIVVQSGKGGVGKSVVALCAASAIAHTKQKLNITHVTADVNEGAMRLFTEEYCNTQFPNSTNFTSIAVQDASKKTTTKINSDIKRNLLADERLVEHFKKNNKKLDDNDLNNTFYLKRTENDVETKIDYLIYDIAGGVNQIDTDDIAKDSTNAFITVELANDLDSKINALKAIRDMENVNVELTKRFLTKHGYDVSKIPLEGFNKAKKEAMRVAKKKKITYTYVYSKNFQGTLNIRDARKTVSELKKLEDEFDIKINFLILPFVQFNELKKRGLSYLTTREEAKEQGHSIGRIKTVEKHPEFQEFLTDLIKSVLGGYTSNKYELLVKGR
;
A
#
# COMPACT_ATOMS: atom_id res chain seq x y z
N MET A 1 -27.44 17.37 16.40
CA MET A 1 -26.63 16.75 15.33
C MET A 1 -25.42 17.64 15.11
N THR A 2 -24.32 17.35 15.78
CA THR A 2 -23.03 18.03 15.53
C THR A 2 -22.49 17.46 14.22
N ASN A 3 -22.29 18.34 13.23
CA ASN A 3 -21.54 18.00 12.02
C ASN A 3 -20.09 17.73 12.45
N ASN A 4 -19.73 16.47 12.70
CA ASN A 4 -18.34 16.07 12.88
C ASN A 4 -17.58 16.50 11.63
N LYS A 5 -16.74 17.53 11.77
CA LYS A 5 -15.79 17.92 10.73
C LYS A 5 -14.59 16.99 10.82
N SER A 6 -14.79 15.74 10.43
CA SER A 6 -13.68 14.85 10.15
C SER A 6 -12.79 15.50 9.09
N ILE A 7 -11.48 15.28 9.21
CA ILE A 7 -10.53 15.88 8.27
C ILE A 7 -10.78 15.34 6.87
N LYS A 8 -11.10 16.26 5.97
CA LYS A 8 -11.28 15.97 4.57
C LYS A 8 -9.94 16.09 3.85
N LEU A 9 -9.36 14.95 3.49
CA LEU A 9 -8.09 14.88 2.76
C LEU A 9 -8.25 15.19 1.27
N LEU A 10 -9.38 14.78 0.67
CA LEU A 10 -9.67 14.97 -0.74
C LEU A 10 -11.05 15.60 -0.93
N THR A 11 -11.19 16.46 -1.93
CA THR A 11 -12.51 16.94 -2.36
C THR A 11 -13.31 15.81 -3.00
N LYS A 12 -14.64 15.95 -3.07
CA LYS A 12 -15.49 14.93 -3.71
C LYS A 12 -15.09 14.72 -5.18
N LYS A 13 -14.82 15.82 -5.88
CA LYS A 13 -14.32 15.82 -7.25
C LYS A 13 -12.99 15.06 -7.38
N GLU A 14 -12.02 15.30 -6.49
CA GLU A 14 -10.75 14.57 -6.52
C GLU A 14 -10.93 13.08 -6.27
N VAL A 15 -11.86 12.68 -5.39
CA VAL A 15 -12.20 11.26 -5.21
C VAL A 15 -12.78 10.70 -6.50
N ASP A 16 -13.77 11.36 -7.09
CA ASP A 16 -14.41 10.94 -8.34
C ASP A 16 -13.42 10.88 -9.53
N ASP A 17 -12.44 11.79 -9.59
CA ASP A 17 -11.41 11.86 -10.64
C ASP A 17 -10.30 10.80 -10.46
N LEU A 18 -9.99 10.41 -9.22
CA LEU A 18 -9.05 9.32 -8.89
C LEU A 18 -9.68 7.93 -9.08
N GLU A 19 -11.01 7.86 -8.99
CA GLU A 19 -11.81 6.68 -9.28
C GLU A 19 -11.91 6.44 -10.79
N VAL A 20 -10.83 5.96 -11.40
CA VAL A 20 -10.99 5.10 -12.59
C VAL A 20 -11.83 3.91 -12.11
N LYS A 21 -13.13 3.91 -12.45
CA LYS A 21 -14.15 2.90 -12.05
C LYS A 21 -13.50 1.54 -11.80
N ASN A 22 -13.23 1.24 -10.53
CA ASN A 22 -12.57 0.02 -10.15
C ASN A 22 -13.65 -1.04 -9.98
N ASP A 23 -13.95 -1.74 -11.06
CA ASP A 23 -14.78 -2.94 -11.02
C ASP A 23 -14.05 -4.11 -10.35
N SER A 24 -12.77 -3.94 -9.98
CA SER A 24 -11.89 -4.94 -9.34
C SER A 24 -11.26 -4.43 -8.03
N THR A 25 -10.58 -5.30 -7.28
CA THR A 25 -9.85 -4.92 -6.06
C THR A 25 -8.62 -4.07 -6.40
N THR A 26 -8.33 -3.06 -5.58
CA THR A 26 -7.06 -2.31 -5.64
C THR A 26 -6.03 -2.93 -4.69
N THR A 27 -4.95 -3.48 -5.22
CA THR A 27 -3.88 -4.08 -4.41
C THR A 27 -2.71 -3.11 -4.21
N ILE A 28 -2.35 -2.89 -2.95
CA ILE A 28 -1.28 -2.00 -2.50
C ILE A 28 -0.25 -2.86 -1.77
N VAL A 29 1.00 -2.87 -2.24
CA VAL A 29 2.10 -3.59 -1.60
C VAL A 29 3.01 -2.58 -0.90
N VAL A 30 3.20 -2.74 0.40
CA VAL A 30 4.13 -1.95 1.21
C VAL A 30 5.26 -2.87 1.67
N GLN A 31 6.48 -2.59 1.23
CA GLN A 31 7.63 -3.47 1.45
C GLN A 31 8.90 -2.71 1.80
N SER A 32 9.65 -3.22 2.77
CA SER A 32 11.00 -2.75 3.09
C SER A 32 11.83 -3.88 3.70
N GLY A 33 13.07 -4.05 3.21
CA GLY A 33 14.05 -5.05 3.66
C GLY A 33 14.51 -4.91 5.11
N LYS A 34 14.27 -3.76 5.74
CA LYS A 34 14.70 -3.47 7.10
C LYS A 34 13.51 -3.29 8.05
N GLY A 35 13.58 -3.92 9.21
CA GLY A 35 12.63 -3.72 10.31
C GLY A 35 12.77 -2.33 10.94
N GLY A 36 11.68 -1.80 11.53
CA GLY A 36 11.73 -0.54 12.29
C GLY A 36 11.76 0.75 11.46
N VAL A 37 11.59 0.68 10.13
CA VAL A 37 11.65 1.85 9.24
C VAL A 37 10.34 2.65 9.13
N GLY A 38 9.26 2.17 9.76
CA GLY A 38 7.93 2.78 9.67
C GLY A 38 7.02 2.21 8.56
N LYS A 39 7.36 1.04 7.99
CA LYS A 39 6.55 0.36 6.97
C LYS A 39 5.08 0.18 7.36
N SER A 40 4.80 -0.44 8.50
CA SER A 40 3.43 -0.70 8.97
C SER A 40 2.69 0.61 9.31
N VAL A 41 3.42 1.65 9.71
CA VAL A 41 2.85 2.99 9.89
C VAL A 41 2.37 3.57 8.57
N VAL A 42 3.17 3.45 7.50
CA VAL A 42 2.80 3.88 6.15
C VAL A 42 1.60 3.09 5.61
N ALA A 43 1.58 1.77 5.82
CA ALA A 43 0.44 0.92 5.46
C ALA A 43 -0.86 1.37 6.15
N LEU A 44 -0.81 1.71 7.45
CA LEU A 44 -1.97 2.25 8.15
C LEU A 44 -2.34 3.66 7.70
N CYS A 45 -1.35 4.50 7.41
CA CYS A 45 -1.60 5.83 6.85
C CYS A 45 -2.39 5.70 5.55
N ALA A 46 -2.02 4.77 4.66
CA ALA A 46 -2.76 4.49 3.45
C ALA A 46 -4.19 4.01 3.76
N ALA A 47 -4.36 3.01 4.63
CA ALA A 47 -5.69 2.49 5.01
C ALA A 47 -6.59 3.58 5.60
N SER A 48 -6.07 4.38 6.53
CA SER A 48 -6.80 5.48 7.20
C SER A 48 -7.20 6.57 6.22
N ALA A 49 -6.29 6.94 5.33
CA ALA A 49 -6.54 7.95 4.35
C ALA A 49 -7.60 7.47 3.32
N ILE A 50 -7.51 6.21 2.86
CA ILE A 50 -8.49 5.57 1.97
C ILE A 50 -9.87 5.46 2.63
N ALA A 51 -9.96 5.05 3.90
CA ALA A 51 -11.22 4.92 4.63
C ALA A 51 -12.06 6.20 4.65
N HIS A 52 -11.42 7.36 4.51
CA HIS A 52 -12.07 8.68 4.49
C HIS A 52 -12.42 9.18 3.07
N THR A 53 -12.25 8.36 2.03
CA THR A 53 -12.55 8.74 0.64
C THR A 53 -14.00 8.44 0.23
N LYS A 54 -14.62 7.35 0.71
CA LYS A 54 -15.98 6.95 0.30
C LYS A 54 -16.91 6.61 1.46
N GLN A 55 -18.20 6.53 1.13
CA GLN A 55 -19.29 6.19 2.04
C GLN A 55 -19.49 4.69 2.30
N LYS A 56 -18.80 3.79 1.59
CA LYS A 56 -18.73 2.37 1.96
C LYS A 56 -17.49 1.71 1.35
N LEU A 57 -16.62 1.13 2.18
CA LEU A 57 -15.38 0.49 1.72
C LEU A 57 -15.08 -0.77 2.52
N ASN A 58 -14.64 -1.82 1.84
CA ASN A 58 -14.08 -3.03 2.44
C ASN A 58 -12.56 -3.00 2.23
N ILE A 59 -11.82 -2.76 3.31
CA ILE A 59 -10.36 -2.67 3.29
C ILE A 59 -9.81 -3.89 4.02
N THR A 60 -9.00 -4.69 3.33
CA THR A 60 -8.32 -5.84 3.91
C THR A 60 -6.83 -5.55 4.01
N HIS A 61 -6.28 -5.68 5.21
CA HIS A 61 -4.86 -5.56 5.47
C HIS A 61 -4.26 -6.95 5.73
N VAL A 62 -3.27 -7.36 4.94
CA VAL A 62 -2.56 -8.63 5.09
C VAL A 62 -1.17 -8.35 5.58
N THR A 63 -0.77 -8.98 6.68
CA THR A 63 0.57 -8.82 7.25
C THR A 63 1.18 -10.16 7.63
N ALA A 64 2.45 -10.30 7.28
CA ALA A 64 3.33 -11.36 7.76
C ALA A 64 4.57 -10.76 8.43
N ASP A 65 4.38 -9.64 9.13
CA ASP A 65 5.46 -9.03 9.90
C ASP A 65 5.88 -9.96 11.03
N VAL A 66 7.15 -10.37 10.99
CA VAL A 66 7.80 -11.24 11.99
C VAL A 66 7.70 -10.66 13.40
N ASN A 67 7.66 -9.33 13.52
CA ASN A 67 7.57 -8.66 14.82
C ASN A 67 6.12 -8.53 15.32
N GLU A 68 5.16 -8.97 14.51
CA GLU A 68 3.72 -8.79 14.73
C GLU A 68 3.37 -7.33 15.03
N GLY A 69 4.17 -6.39 14.50
CA GLY A 69 4.05 -4.97 14.78
C GLY A 69 2.68 -4.47 14.35
N ALA A 70 2.24 -4.88 13.17
CA ALA A 70 0.90 -4.63 12.68
C ALA A 70 -0.21 -5.23 13.57
N MET A 71 -0.09 -6.48 14.06
CA MET A 71 -1.09 -7.06 14.97
C MET A 71 -1.21 -6.29 16.27
N ARG A 72 -0.06 -5.86 16.82
CA ARG A 72 -0.02 -5.06 18.05
C ARG A 72 -0.58 -3.67 17.81
N LEU A 73 -0.35 -3.08 16.64
CA LEU A 73 -0.79 -1.74 16.27
C LEU A 73 -2.26 -1.69 15.84
N PHE A 74 -2.79 -2.76 15.23
CA PHE A 74 -4.09 -2.80 14.54
C PHE A 74 -4.99 -3.89 15.12
N THR A 75 -5.35 -3.75 16.40
CA THR A 75 -6.41 -4.59 16.95
C THR A 75 -7.73 -4.29 16.24
N GLU A 76 -8.60 -5.29 16.16
CA GLU A 76 -9.94 -5.12 15.58
C GLU A 76 -10.72 -4.00 16.30
N GLU A 77 -10.59 -3.93 17.63
CA GLU A 77 -11.12 -2.84 18.46
C GLU A 77 -10.62 -1.45 18.03
N TYR A 78 -9.30 -1.31 17.82
CA TYR A 78 -8.73 -0.04 17.35
C TYR A 78 -9.28 0.31 15.95
N CYS A 79 -9.36 -0.65 15.05
CA CYS A 79 -9.85 -0.40 13.69
C CYS A 79 -11.33 -0.01 13.67
N ASN A 80 -12.17 -0.73 14.42
CA ASN A 80 -13.61 -0.47 14.50
C ASN A 80 -13.95 0.87 15.16
N THR A 81 -13.08 1.36 16.05
CA THR A 81 -13.26 2.66 16.69
C THR A 81 -12.70 3.82 15.87
N GLN A 82 -11.67 3.58 15.05
CA GLN A 82 -10.93 4.66 14.38
C GLN A 82 -11.28 4.86 12.89
N PHE A 83 -11.91 3.89 12.24
CA PHE A 83 -12.42 4.08 10.88
C PHE A 83 -13.87 4.57 10.88
N PRO A 84 -14.29 5.33 9.85
CA PRO A 84 -15.69 5.69 9.69
C PRO A 84 -16.58 4.43 9.68
N ASN A 85 -17.80 4.51 10.25
CA ASN A 85 -18.75 3.39 10.29
C ASN A 85 -19.08 2.79 8.90
N SER A 86 -18.82 3.53 7.84
CA SER A 86 -18.91 3.09 6.45
C SER A 86 -17.80 2.12 6.02
N THR A 87 -16.73 2.00 6.79
CA THR A 87 -15.54 1.21 6.44
C THR A 87 -15.56 -0.10 7.20
N ASN A 88 -15.58 -1.21 6.47
CA ASN A 88 -15.30 -2.53 7.03
C ASN A 88 -13.81 -2.80 6.86
N PHE A 89 -13.06 -2.72 7.97
CA PHE A 89 -11.65 -3.09 7.97
C PHE A 89 -11.48 -4.53 8.45
N THR A 90 -10.61 -5.30 7.79
CA THR A 90 -10.25 -6.64 8.26
C THR A 90 -8.73 -6.82 8.18
N SER A 91 -8.13 -7.31 9.26
CA SER A 91 -6.71 -7.64 9.28
C SER A 91 -6.50 -9.16 9.24
N ILE A 92 -5.80 -9.65 8.23
CA ILE A 92 -5.29 -11.01 8.15
C ILE A 92 -3.82 -10.97 8.57
N ALA A 93 -3.55 -11.42 9.79
CA ALA A 93 -2.20 -11.45 10.31
C ALA A 93 -1.69 -12.87 10.49
N VAL A 94 -0.50 -13.14 9.97
CA VAL A 94 0.15 -14.45 10.11
C VAL A 94 0.96 -14.45 11.39
N GLN A 95 0.41 -15.07 12.44
CA GLN A 95 1.11 -15.31 13.71
C GLN A 95 2.38 -16.14 13.51
N ASP A 96 3.42 -15.85 14.30
CA ASP A 96 4.69 -16.58 14.29
C ASP A 96 5.33 -16.69 12.89
N ALA A 97 5.24 -15.65 12.06
CA ALA A 97 5.74 -15.68 10.68
C ALA A 97 7.23 -16.10 10.59
N SER A 98 8.08 -15.73 11.56
CA SER A 98 9.49 -16.17 11.61
C SER A 98 9.70 -17.68 11.69
N LYS A 99 8.71 -18.42 12.19
CA LYS A 99 8.80 -19.88 12.41
C LYS A 99 8.13 -20.67 11.28
N LYS A 100 7.50 -19.99 10.31
CA LYS A 100 6.75 -20.61 9.22
C LYS A 100 7.54 -20.55 7.92
N THR A 101 7.35 -21.56 7.08
CA THR A 101 7.85 -21.53 5.70
C THR A 101 6.97 -20.62 4.85
N THR A 102 7.50 -20.14 3.72
CA THR A 102 6.75 -19.42 2.68
C THR A 102 5.41 -20.08 2.36
N THR A 103 5.43 -21.38 2.05
CA THR A 103 4.22 -22.14 1.72
C THR A 103 3.18 -22.12 2.84
N LYS A 104 3.61 -22.17 4.10
CA LYS A 104 2.70 -22.18 5.25
C LYS A 104 2.07 -20.80 5.48
N ILE A 105 2.86 -19.74 5.36
CA ILE A 105 2.39 -18.35 5.43
C ILE A 105 1.37 -18.08 4.34
N ASN A 106 1.67 -18.49 3.11
CA ASN A 106 0.75 -18.40 1.98
C ASN A 106 -0.54 -19.19 2.20
N SER A 107 -0.44 -20.40 2.74
CA SER A 107 -1.63 -21.21 3.08
C SER A 107 -2.51 -20.50 4.10
N ASP A 108 -1.92 -19.91 5.14
CA ASP A 108 -2.65 -19.21 6.20
C ASP A 108 -3.36 -17.95 5.68
N ILE A 109 -2.72 -17.19 4.79
CA ILE A 109 -3.34 -16.03 4.10
C ILE A 109 -4.48 -16.51 3.19
N LYS A 110 -4.21 -17.52 2.36
CA LYS A 110 -5.18 -18.09 1.41
C LYS A 110 -6.42 -18.64 2.11
N ARG A 111 -6.33 -19.16 3.34
CA ARG A 111 -7.54 -19.63 4.07
C ARG A 111 -8.60 -18.54 4.25
N ASN A 112 -8.18 -17.29 4.39
CA ASN A 112 -9.07 -16.15 4.64
C ASN A 112 -9.36 -15.34 3.37
N LEU A 113 -8.42 -15.31 2.43
CA LEU A 113 -8.49 -14.57 1.17
C LEU A 113 -8.79 -15.50 -0.01
N LEU A 114 -9.93 -15.28 -0.67
CA LEU A 114 -10.34 -15.98 -1.89
C LEU A 114 -9.94 -15.14 -3.12
N ALA A 115 -9.23 -15.77 -4.05
CA ALA A 115 -8.82 -15.21 -5.35
C ALA A 115 -9.35 -16.10 -6.49
N ASP A 116 -9.41 -15.57 -7.71
CA ASP A 116 -9.96 -16.13 -8.95
C ASP A 116 -10.25 -17.66 -8.96
N GLU A 117 -9.25 -18.54 -9.03
CA GLU A 117 -9.48 -20.01 -9.13
C GLU A 117 -10.26 -20.59 -7.94
N ARG A 118 -9.99 -20.09 -6.73
CA ARG A 118 -10.67 -20.52 -5.50
C ARG A 118 -12.03 -19.86 -5.33
N LEU A 119 -12.23 -18.69 -5.92
CA LEU A 119 -13.55 -18.06 -6.03
C LEU A 119 -14.44 -18.92 -6.93
N VAL A 120 -13.93 -19.37 -8.08
CA VAL A 120 -14.63 -20.27 -9.01
C VAL A 120 -15.00 -21.59 -8.35
N GLU A 121 -14.05 -22.26 -7.68
CA GLU A 121 -14.32 -23.50 -6.95
C GLU A 121 -15.33 -23.30 -5.82
N HIS A 122 -15.19 -22.23 -5.04
CA HIS A 122 -16.09 -21.95 -3.90
C HIS A 122 -17.50 -21.59 -4.36
N PHE A 123 -17.67 -20.79 -5.42
CA PHE A 123 -18.99 -20.46 -5.98
C PHE A 123 -19.66 -21.67 -6.64
N LYS A 124 -18.89 -22.51 -7.37
CA LYS A 124 -19.37 -23.79 -7.88
C LYS A 124 -19.84 -24.72 -6.76
N LYS A 125 -19.06 -24.85 -5.69
CA LYS A 125 -19.40 -25.69 -4.53
C LYS A 125 -20.65 -25.20 -3.79
N ASN A 126 -20.92 -23.90 -3.82
CA ASN A 126 -22.03 -23.25 -3.12
C ASN A 126 -23.22 -22.88 -4.02
N ASN A 127 -23.29 -23.39 -5.26
CA ASN A 127 -24.37 -23.10 -6.23
C ASN A 127 -24.63 -21.60 -6.47
N LYS A 128 -23.59 -20.74 -6.37
CA LYS A 128 -23.68 -19.30 -6.68
C LYS A 128 -23.22 -19.06 -8.12
N LYS A 129 -23.93 -18.18 -8.86
CA LYS A 129 -23.48 -17.73 -10.19
C LYS A 129 -22.38 -16.67 -10.03
N LEU A 130 -21.32 -16.81 -10.81
CA LEU A 130 -20.30 -15.78 -11.02
C LEU A 130 -20.68 -14.94 -12.24
N ASP A 131 -20.58 -13.62 -12.14
CA ASP A 131 -20.56 -12.76 -13.33
C ASP A 131 -19.15 -12.76 -13.94
N ASP A 132 -19.02 -12.68 -15.26
CA ASP A 132 -17.73 -12.67 -15.95
C ASP A 132 -16.88 -11.43 -15.55
N ASN A 133 -17.53 -10.39 -15.02
CA ASN A 133 -16.88 -9.20 -14.45
C ASN A 133 -16.21 -9.45 -13.09
N ASP A 134 -16.59 -10.51 -12.35
CA ASP A 134 -16.04 -10.82 -11.03
C ASP A 134 -14.69 -11.57 -11.09
N LEU A 135 -14.23 -11.96 -12.29
CA LEU A 135 -13.11 -12.88 -12.51
C LEU A 135 -11.78 -12.23 -12.90
N ASN A 136 -11.68 -10.90 -12.86
CA ASN A 136 -10.45 -10.18 -13.20
C ASN A 136 -9.90 -9.40 -12.01
N ASN A 137 -8.92 -9.97 -11.28
CA ASN A 137 -8.21 -9.31 -10.19
C ASN A 137 -9.12 -8.85 -9.03
N THR A 138 -10.14 -9.65 -8.69
CA THR A 138 -11.05 -9.35 -7.57
C THR A 138 -10.83 -10.33 -6.43
N PHE A 139 -10.62 -9.79 -5.23
CA PHE A 139 -10.46 -10.57 -4.02
C PHE A 139 -11.72 -10.54 -3.17
N TYR A 140 -12.02 -11.66 -2.53
CA TYR A 140 -13.11 -11.80 -1.57
C TYR A 140 -12.57 -12.27 -0.23
N LEU A 141 -13.09 -11.68 0.84
CA LEU A 141 -12.86 -12.16 2.19
C LEU A 141 -13.91 -13.22 2.54
N LYS A 142 -13.47 -14.42 2.95
CA LYS A 142 -14.37 -15.45 3.48
C LYS A 142 -14.63 -15.20 4.95
N ARG A 143 -15.89 -14.93 5.34
CA ARG A 143 -16.28 -14.86 6.76
C ARG A 143 -16.72 -16.24 7.26
N THR A 144 -16.09 -16.71 8.32
CA THR A 144 -16.32 -18.04 8.93
C THR A 144 -17.70 -18.22 9.54
N GLU A 145 -18.35 -17.14 10.00
CA GLU A 145 -19.58 -17.26 10.79
C GLU A 145 -20.84 -17.47 9.95
N ASN A 146 -20.89 -16.96 8.71
CA ASN A 146 -22.11 -16.98 7.89
C ASN A 146 -21.88 -17.41 6.43
N ASP A 147 -20.66 -17.82 6.06
CA ASP A 147 -20.25 -18.13 4.68
C ASP A 147 -20.56 -16.99 3.68
N VAL A 148 -20.57 -15.75 4.18
CA VAL A 148 -20.74 -14.53 3.39
C VAL A 148 -19.38 -14.08 2.89
N GLU A 149 -19.23 -14.01 1.57
CA GLU A 149 -18.05 -13.50 0.90
C GLU A 149 -18.21 -11.99 0.67
N THR A 150 -17.26 -11.21 1.17
CA THR A 150 -17.28 -9.75 0.99
C THR A 150 -16.23 -9.36 -0.04
N LYS A 151 -16.66 -8.73 -1.14
CA LYS A 151 -15.75 -8.16 -2.14
C LYS A 151 -14.85 -7.12 -1.48
N ILE A 152 -13.54 -7.23 -1.72
CA ILE A 152 -12.54 -6.34 -1.17
C ILE A 152 -12.34 -5.18 -2.15
N ASP A 153 -12.50 -3.95 -1.68
CA ASP A 153 -12.23 -2.75 -2.48
C ASP A 153 -10.72 -2.44 -2.49
N TYR A 154 -10.07 -2.57 -1.33
CA TYR A 154 -8.64 -2.32 -1.16
C TYR A 154 -7.97 -3.45 -0.39
N LEU A 155 -6.89 -3.99 -0.95
CA LEU A 155 -6.06 -5.03 -0.34
C LEU A 155 -4.66 -4.47 -0.10
N ILE A 156 -4.26 -4.34 1.17
CA ILE A 156 -2.97 -3.78 1.56
C ILE A 156 -2.08 -4.91 2.09
N TYR A 157 -0.99 -5.19 1.39
CA TYR A 157 0.04 -6.11 1.83
C TYR A 157 1.15 -5.36 2.57
N ASP A 158 1.31 -5.63 3.86
CA ASP A 158 2.40 -5.14 4.69
C ASP A 158 3.48 -6.23 4.84
N ILE A 159 4.45 -6.24 3.93
CA ILE A 159 5.44 -7.33 3.77
C ILE A 159 6.79 -6.91 4.36
N ALA A 160 7.31 -7.69 5.31
CA ALA A 160 8.70 -7.55 5.75
C ALA A 160 9.64 -7.98 4.61
N GLY A 161 10.67 -7.22 4.29
CA GLY A 161 11.65 -7.69 3.30
C GLY A 161 12.63 -8.69 3.91
N GLY A 162 13.16 -9.58 3.08
CA GLY A 162 13.82 -10.83 3.52
C GLY A 162 12.82 -11.97 3.74
N VAL A 163 11.56 -11.63 4.01
CA VAL A 163 10.42 -12.52 3.99
C VAL A 163 9.83 -12.46 2.56
N ASN A 164 10.51 -13.10 1.60
CA ASN A 164 9.92 -13.44 0.29
C ASN A 164 8.84 -14.54 0.46
N GLN A 165 8.02 -14.44 1.52
CA GLN A 165 7.22 -15.53 2.05
C GLN A 165 5.73 -15.39 1.72
N ILE A 166 5.33 -14.27 1.13
CA ILE A 166 4.01 -14.16 0.50
C ILE A 166 4.24 -14.37 -1.00
N ASP A 167 3.91 -15.56 -1.49
CA ASP A 167 3.75 -15.86 -2.90
C ASP A 167 2.56 -15.02 -3.37
N THR A 168 2.86 -13.79 -3.74
CA THR A 168 2.02 -13.04 -4.68
C THR A 168 1.89 -13.82 -6.00
N ASP A 169 2.79 -14.79 -6.24
CA ASP A 169 2.82 -15.72 -7.35
C ASP A 169 1.50 -16.44 -7.63
N ASP A 170 0.76 -16.80 -6.57
CA ASP A 170 -0.55 -17.47 -6.66
C ASP A 170 -1.73 -16.54 -6.34
N ILE A 171 -1.45 -15.28 -6.00
CA ILE A 171 -2.42 -14.25 -5.66
C ILE A 171 -2.30 -13.19 -6.76
N ALA A 172 -2.72 -13.56 -7.97
CA ALA A 172 -2.72 -12.73 -9.17
C ALA A 172 -1.56 -11.71 -9.20
N LYS A 173 -0.34 -12.11 -9.59
CA LYS A 173 0.80 -11.18 -9.78
C LYS A 173 0.46 -9.96 -10.64
N ASP A 174 -0.61 -10.06 -11.43
CA ASP A 174 -1.15 -9.05 -12.33
C ASP A 174 -2.09 -8.04 -11.62
N SER A 175 -2.32 -8.20 -10.32
CA SER A 175 -3.25 -7.38 -9.54
C SER A 175 -2.60 -6.23 -8.77
N THR A 176 -1.27 -6.14 -8.68
CA THR A 176 -0.61 -5.04 -7.95
C THR A 176 -0.86 -3.71 -8.66
N ASN A 177 -1.46 -2.74 -7.96
CA ASN A 177 -1.72 -1.40 -8.50
C ASN A 177 -0.75 -0.35 -7.95
N ALA A 178 -0.33 -0.50 -6.70
CA ALA A 178 0.58 0.41 -6.04
C ALA A 178 1.66 -0.35 -5.28
N PHE A 179 2.90 0.10 -5.41
CA PHE A 179 4.05 -0.38 -4.66
C PHE A 179 4.66 0.76 -3.86
N ILE A 180 4.84 0.54 -2.56
CA ILE A 180 5.37 1.52 -1.62
C ILE A 180 6.58 0.90 -0.90
N THR A 181 7.69 1.64 -0.88
CA THR A 181 8.82 1.31 -0.02
C THR A 181 9.15 2.45 0.94
N VAL A 182 9.88 2.13 2.00
CA VAL A 182 10.16 3.09 3.09
C VAL A 182 11.65 3.08 3.46
N GLU A 183 12.24 4.27 3.43
CA GLU A 183 13.57 4.61 3.96
C GLU A 183 13.43 5.36 5.28
N LEU A 184 14.18 4.96 6.31
CA LEU A 184 14.37 5.77 7.51
C LEU A 184 15.53 6.76 7.31
N ALA A 185 15.30 8.03 7.65
CA ALA A 185 16.29 9.08 7.50
C ALA A 185 17.60 8.81 8.25
N ASN A 186 18.73 9.08 7.58
CA ASN A 186 20.10 8.85 8.07
C ASN A 186 20.43 7.37 8.35
N ASP A 187 19.71 6.43 7.72
CA ASP A 187 19.93 4.99 7.84
C ASP A 187 20.32 4.40 6.48
N LEU A 188 21.62 4.17 6.29
CA LEU A 188 22.17 3.67 5.02
C LEU A 188 21.59 2.30 4.65
N ASP A 189 21.45 1.38 5.61
CA ASP A 189 20.88 0.06 5.35
C ASP A 189 19.43 0.19 4.94
N SER A 190 18.67 1.06 5.60
CA SER A 190 17.27 1.32 5.23
C SER A 190 17.17 1.83 3.80
N LYS A 191 18.05 2.73 3.39
CA LYS A 191 18.11 3.27 2.03
C LYS A 191 18.40 2.17 1.01
N ILE A 192 19.44 1.37 1.24
CA ILE A 192 19.84 0.28 0.35
C ILE A 192 18.68 -0.71 0.20
N ASN A 193 18.03 -1.07 1.30
CA ASN A 193 16.91 -2.00 1.28
C ASN A 193 15.68 -1.45 0.56
N ALA A 194 15.38 -0.15 0.70
CA ALA A 194 14.27 0.48 0.00
C ALA A 194 14.51 0.56 -1.51
N LEU A 195 15.71 0.96 -1.94
CA LEU A 195 16.10 0.97 -3.36
C LEU A 195 16.08 -0.44 -3.96
N LYS A 196 16.60 -1.43 -3.22
CA LYS A 196 16.56 -2.84 -3.61
C LYS A 196 15.13 -3.33 -3.78
N ALA A 197 14.21 -2.96 -2.89
CA ALA A 197 12.81 -3.40 -2.97
C ALA A 197 12.12 -2.94 -4.27
N ILE A 198 12.38 -1.70 -4.72
CA ILE A 198 11.87 -1.22 -6.03
C ILE A 198 12.46 -2.03 -7.17
N ARG A 199 13.78 -2.23 -7.17
CA ARG A 199 14.48 -3.02 -8.20
C ARG A 199 13.97 -4.45 -8.25
N ASP A 200 13.80 -5.11 -7.11
CA ASP A 200 13.31 -6.48 -7.02
C ASP A 200 11.87 -6.57 -7.58
N MET A 201 10.99 -5.62 -7.24
CA MET A 201 9.63 -5.56 -7.78
C MET A 201 9.62 -5.36 -9.31
N GLU A 202 10.46 -4.47 -9.85
CA GLU A 202 10.56 -4.28 -11.30
C GLU A 202 11.17 -5.48 -12.02
N ASN A 203 12.14 -6.16 -11.42
CA ASN A 203 12.70 -7.38 -12.00
C ASN A 203 11.64 -8.48 -12.13
N VAL A 204 10.71 -8.60 -11.18
CA VAL A 204 9.56 -9.50 -11.32
C VAL A 204 8.70 -9.12 -12.54
N ASN A 205 8.42 -7.82 -12.74
CA ASN A 205 7.67 -7.34 -13.91
C ASN A 205 8.41 -7.60 -15.24
N VAL A 206 9.72 -7.42 -15.24
CA VAL A 206 10.60 -7.73 -16.38
C VAL A 206 10.50 -9.20 -16.73
N GLU A 207 10.65 -10.10 -15.76
CA GLU A 207 10.55 -11.55 -16.00
C GLU A 207 9.17 -11.99 -16.49
N LEU A 208 8.09 -11.41 -15.95
CA LEU A 208 6.73 -11.65 -16.45
C LEU A 208 6.56 -11.19 -17.90
N THR A 209 7.12 -10.03 -18.23
CA THR A 209 7.11 -9.49 -19.59
C THR A 209 7.86 -10.40 -20.55
N LYS A 210 9.05 -10.88 -20.17
CA LYS A 210 9.83 -11.82 -20.97
C LYS A 210 9.03 -13.09 -21.25
N ARG A 211 8.42 -13.69 -20.22
CA ARG A 211 7.55 -14.89 -20.38
C ARG A 211 6.40 -14.64 -21.35
N PHE A 212 5.72 -13.49 -21.23
CA PHE A 212 4.64 -13.12 -22.14
C PHE A 212 5.13 -13.00 -23.59
N LEU A 213 6.23 -12.29 -23.82
CA LEU A 213 6.80 -12.09 -25.16
C LEU A 213 7.25 -13.43 -25.78
N THR A 214 7.95 -14.28 -25.03
CA THR A 214 8.33 -15.63 -25.50
C THR A 214 7.11 -16.45 -25.91
N LYS A 215 6.01 -16.41 -25.13
CA LYS A 215 4.75 -17.10 -25.46
C LYS A 215 4.13 -16.62 -26.77
N HIS A 216 4.40 -15.37 -27.17
CA HIS A 216 3.93 -14.78 -28.42
C HIS A 216 4.96 -14.85 -29.56
N GLY A 217 5.99 -15.69 -29.43
CA GLY A 217 6.96 -15.98 -30.49
C GLY A 217 8.12 -14.98 -30.61
N TYR A 218 8.28 -14.07 -29.64
CA TYR A 218 9.43 -13.15 -29.62
C TYR A 218 10.68 -13.82 -29.04
N ASP A 219 11.83 -13.67 -29.71
CA ASP A 219 13.13 -14.05 -29.16
C ASP A 219 13.68 -12.92 -28.28
N VAL A 220 13.35 -12.99 -26.99
CA VAL A 220 13.71 -11.99 -25.98
C VAL A 220 15.23 -11.73 -25.91
N SER A 221 16.07 -12.73 -26.20
CA SER A 221 17.53 -12.60 -26.12
C SER A 221 18.12 -11.65 -27.17
N LYS A 222 17.37 -11.38 -28.23
CA LYS A 222 17.78 -10.51 -29.35
C LYS A 222 17.18 -9.10 -29.25
N ILE A 223 16.40 -8.81 -28.22
CA ILE A 223 15.76 -7.51 -28.05
C ILE A 223 16.71 -6.60 -27.27
N PRO A 224 17.23 -5.51 -27.86
CA PRO A 224 18.01 -4.52 -27.12
C PRO A 224 17.14 -3.84 -26.05
N LEU A 225 17.75 -3.30 -24.99
CA LEU A 225 17.03 -2.74 -23.83
C LEU A 225 15.95 -1.72 -24.22
N GLU A 226 16.25 -0.81 -25.14
CA GLU A 226 15.28 0.17 -25.65
C GLU A 226 14.09 -0.49 -26.37
N GLY A 227 14.36 -1.55 -27.13
CA GLY A 227 13.34 -2.38 -27.78
C GLY A 227 12.51 -3.15 -26.75
N PHE A 228 13.15 -3.60 -25.66
CA PHE A 228 12.49 -4.33 -24.59
C PHE A 228 11.51 -3.43 -23.83
N ASN A 229 11.89 -2.18 -23.55
CA ASN A 229 10.99 -1.22 -22.89
C ASN A 229 9.76 -0.87 -23.74
N LYS A 230 9.92 -0.76 -25.07
CA LYS A 230 8.77 -0.60 -25.98
C LYS A 230 7.88 -1.85 -25.99
N ALA A 231 8.48 -3.04 -26.06
CA ALA A 231 7.75 -4.31 -26.02
C ALA A 231 7.05 -4.54 -24.68
N LYS A 232 7.64 -4.09 -23.55
CA LYS A 232 7.04 -4.11 -22.21
C LYS A 232 5.77 -3.26 -22.16
N LYS A 233 5.81 -2.03 -22.69
CA LYS A 233 4.63 -1.16 -22.78
C LYS A 233 3.51 -1.81 -23.59
N GLU A 234 3.86 -2.43 -24.72
CA GLU A 234 2.88 -3.12 -25.57
C GLU A 234 2.32 -4.40 -24.91
N ALA A 235 3.16 -5.20 -24.27
CA ALA A 235 2.75 -6.38 -23.52
C ALA A 235 1.79 -6.03 -22.37
N MET A 236 2.07 -4.95 -21.63
CA MET A 236 1.17 -4.43 -20.60
C MET A 236 -0.17 -3.99 -21.19
N ARG A 237 -0.16 -3.32 -22.34
CA ARG A 237 -1.37 -2.88 -23.06
C ARG A 237 -2.23 -4.06 -23.51
N VAL A 238 -1.62 -5.05 -24.16
CA VAL A 238 -2.31 -6.26 -24.66
C VAL A 238 -2.85 -7.09 -23.50
N ALA A 239 -2.09 -7.23 -22.42
CA ALA A 239 -2.52 -7.93 -21.22
C ALA A 239 -3.49 -7.10 -20.35
N LYS A 240 -3.87 -5.89 -20.77
CA LYS A 240 -4.71 -4.94 -20.02
C LYS A 240 -4.22 -4.71 -18.58
N LYS A 241 -2.91 -4.85 -18.34
CA LYS A 241 -2.33 -4.66 -17.01
C LYS A 241 -2.27 -3.18 -16.70
N LYS A 242 -2.76 -2.81 -15.51
CA LYS A 242 -2.62 -1.44 -15.01
C LYS A 242 -1.14 -1.18 -14.73
N LYS A 243 -0.67 0.02 -15.07
CA LYS A 243 0.69 0.47 -14.72
C LYS A 243 0.78 0.56 -13.19
N ILE A 244 1.79 -0.08 -12.60
CA ILE A 244 2.06 0.03 -11.16
C ILE A 244 2.53 1.44 -10.84
N THR A 245 1.97 2.02 -9.78
CA THR A 245 2.48 3.27 -9.19
C THR A 245 3.58 2.94 -8.19
N TYR A 246 4.75 3.57 -8.33
CA TYR A 246 5.86 3.39 -7.40
C TYR A 246 5.94 4.58 -6.45
N THR A 247 5.99 4.33 -5.16
CA THR A 247 6.12 5.35 -4.12
C THR A 247 7.30 5.04 -3.21
N TYR A 248 8.21 6.00 -3.07
CA TYR A 248 9.30 5.98 -2.13
C TYR A 248 9.01 6.93 -0.97
N VAL A 249 8.83 6.39 0.22
CA VAL A 249 8.57 7.18 1.44
C VAL A 249 9.86 7.35 2.22
N TYR A 250 10.29 8.60 2.35
CA TYR A 250 11.39 9.01 3.21
C TYR A 250 10.84 9.41 4.59
N SER A 251 11.03 8.54 5.58
CA SER A 251 10.55 8.69 6.95
C SER A 251 11.54 9.48 7.80
N LYS A 252 11.11 10.63 8.35
CA LYS A 252 11.95 11.41 9.27
C LYS A 252 12.17 10.65 10.58
N ASN A 253 13.41 10.68 11.09
CA ASN A 253 13.75 10.11 12.39
C ASN A 253 13.24 10.98 13.57
N PHE A 254 13.32 10.45 14.79
CA PHE A 254 12.81 11.06 16.03
C PHE A 254 13.42 12.44 16.37
N GLN A 255 14.59 12.80 15.82
CA GLN A 255 15.32 14.05 16.11
C GLN A 255 15.08 15.15 15.06
N GLY A 256 13.95 15.08 14.36
CA GLY A 256 13.63 15.71 13.08
C GLY A 256 14.23 17.09 12.74
N THR A 257 15.12 17.07 11.75
CA THR A 257 15.15 18.05 10.66
C THR A 257 15.38 17.27 9.36
N LEU A 258 14.79 17.71 8.23
CA LEU A 258 15.05 17.04 6.95
C LEU A 258 16.52 17.23 6.59
N ASN A 259 17.28 16.14 6.48
CA ASN A 259 18.62 16.21 5.92
C ASN A 259 18.50 16.34 4.38
N ILE A 260 18.54 17.58 3.89
CA ILE A 260 18.38 17.90 2.46
C ILE A 260 19.43 17.16 1.62
N ARG A 261 20.67 17.03 2.12
CA ARG A 261 21.75 16.38 1.36
C ARG A 261 21.47 14.89 1.16
N ASP A 262 20.98 14.20 2.18
CA ASP A 262 20.66 12.78 2.07
C ASP A 262 19.42 12.55 1.20
N ALA A 263 18.38 13.39 1.35
CA ALA A 263 17.23 13.38 0.45
C ALA A 263 17.63 13.62 -1.02
N ARG A 264 18.56 14.56 -1.30
CA ARG A 264 19.14 14.80 -2.64
C ARG A 264 19.79 13.56 -3.21
N LYS A 265 20.63 12.90 -2.42
CA LYS A 265 21.26 11.64 -2.82
C LYS A 265 20.22 10.58 -3.10
N THR A 266 19.18 10.44 -2.27
CA THR A 266 18.11 9.46 -2.50
C THR A 266 17.37 9.76 -3.80
N VAL A 267 16.94 10.99 -4.05
CA VAL A 267 16.31 11.38 -5.32
C VAL A 267 17.22 11.08 -6.51
N SER A 268 18.53 11.31 -6.40
CA SER A 268 19.48 10.98 -7.46
C SER A 268 19.58 9.47 -7.73
N GLU A 269 19.54 8.62 -6.71
CA GLU A 269 19.53 7.17 -6.89
C GLU A 269 18.19 6.68 -7.45
N LEU A 270 17.07 7.30 -7.08
CA LEU A 270 15.75 6.99 -7.63
C LEU A 270 15.69 7.27 -9.13
N LYS A 271 16.24 8.39 -9.59
CA LYS A 271 16.31 8.70 -11.02
C LYS A 271 17.06 7.64 -11.83
N LYS A 272 18.13 7.07 -11.27
CA LYS A 272 18.83 5.96 -11.93
C LYS A 272 17.92 4.74 -12.10
N LEU A 273 17.07 4.44 -11.12
CA LEU A 273 16.08 3.36 -11.23
C LEU A 273 14.96 3.70 -12.22
N GLU A 274 14.52 4.96 -12.26
CA GLU A 274 13.56 5.45 -13.25
C GLU A 274 14.09 5.25 -14.68
N ASP A 275 15.35 5.63 -14.92
CA ASP A 275 16.03 5.47 -16.20
C ASP A 275 16.30 3.98 -16.52
N GLU A 276 16.71 3.18 -15.52
CA GLU A 276 17.00 1.73 -15.66
C GLU A 276 15.75 0.95 -16.11
N PHE A 277 14.58 1.25 -15.55
CA PHE A 277 13.35 0.45 -15.74
C PHE A 277 12.24 1.14 -16.54
N ASP A 278 12.44 2.39 -17.00
CA ASP A 278 11.44 3.23 -17.67
C ASP A 278 10.15 3.37 -16.83
N ILE A 279 10.34 3.67 -15.54
CA ILE A 279 9.29 3.89 -14.56
C ILE A 279 9.32 5.30 -13.98
N LYS A 280 8.27 5.66 -13.25
CA LYS A 280 8.23 6.89 -12.45
C LYS A 280 8.06 6.52 -10.99
N ILE A 281 8.86 7.11 -10.11
CA ILE A 281 8.85 6.86 -8.66
C ILE A 281 8.47 8.16 -7.94
N ASN A 282 7.32 8.15 -7.28
CA ASN A 282 6.85 9.27 -6.47
C ASN A 282 7.66 9.34 -5.17
N PHE A 283 8.28 10.47 -4.86
CA PHE A 283 9.05 10.68 -3.63
C PHE A 283 8.24 11.48 -2.60
N LEU A 284 7.90 10.84 -1.48
CA LEU A 284 7.12 11.44 -0.39
C LEU A 284 7.96 11.52 0.88
N ILE A 285 7.74 12.55 1.70
CA ILE A 285 8.41 12.71 2.98
C ILE A 285 7.37 12.50 4.09
N LEU A 286 7.51 11.43 4.87
CA LEU A 286 6.70 11.21 6.07
C LEU A 286 7.27 12.08 7.21
N PRO A 287 6.51 13.06 7.73
CA PRO A 287 6.95 13.82 8.88
C PRO A 287 7.01 12.95 10.15
N PHE A 288 7.78 13.40 11.13
CA PHE A 288 7.80 12.73 12.43
C PHE A 288 6.49 13.01 13.17
N VAL A 289 5.74 11.95 13.46
CA VAL A 289 4.50 11.99 14.24
C VAL A 289 4.60 10.97 15.37
N GLN A 290 4.15 11.33 16.56
CA GLN A 290 4.17 10.46 17.74
C GLN A 290 3.01 9.44 17.71
N PHE A 291 2.97 8.58 16.69
CA PHE A 291 1.89 7.62 16.47
C PHE A 291 1.62 6.71 17.67
N ASN A 292 2.67 6.32 18.40
CA ASN A 292 2.53 5.49 19.60
C ASN A 292 1.74 6.18 20.72
N GLU A 293 1.81 7.50 20.82
CA GLU A 293 1.08 8.26 21.84
C GLU A 293 -0.40 8.42 21.52
N LEU A 294 -0.75 8.58 20.23
CA LEU A 294 -2.15 8.55 19.78
C LEU A 294 -2.74 7.14 19.95
N LYS A 295 -1.99 6.11 19.55
CA LYS A 295 -2.39 4.71 19.72
C LYS A 295 -2.67 4.34 21.18
N LYS A 296 -1.77 4.67 22.12
CA LYS A 296 -1.97 4.38 23.56
C LYS A 296 -3.29 4.94 24.11
N ARG A 297 -3.81 5.99 23.47
CA ARG A 297 -5.07 6.64 23.82
C ARG A 297 -6.25 6.13 23.00
N GLY A 298 -6.05 5.16 22.09
CA GLY A 298 -7.09 4.69 21.19
C GLY A 298 -7.56 5.78 20.23
N LEU A 299 -6.67 6.68 19.79
CA LEU A 299 -7.01 7.78 18.88
C LEU A 299 -6.46 7.54 17.47
N SER A 300 -7.26 7.84 16.46
CA SER A 300 -6.93 7.81 15.04
C SER A 300 -5.81 8.78 14.73
N TYR A 301 -5.00 8.46 13.72
CA TYR A 301 -3.95 9.36 13.22
C TYR A 301 -4.53 10.58 12.51
N LEU A 302 -5.81 10.51 12.12
CA LEU A 302 -6.59 11.62 11.58
C LEU A 302 -7.46 12.32 12.62
N THR A 303 -7.34 11.95 13.90
CA THR A 303 -8.12 12.56 14.99
C THR A 303 -7.82 14.04 15.13
N THR A 304 -8.88 14.84 15.11
CA THR A 304 -8.81 16.24 15.48
C THR A 304 -8.86 16.45 16.98
N ARG A 305 -8.46 17.64 17.45
CA ARG A 305 -8.58 17.99 18.87
C ARG A 305 -10.02 17.99 19.38
N GLU A 306 -10.97 18.31 18.51
CA GLU A 306 -12.39 18.30 18.86
C GLU A 306 -12.90 16.87 18.99
N GLU A 307 -12.63 16.01 18.01
CA GLU A 307 -13.03 14.59 18.04
C GLU A 307 -12.45 13.84 19.25
N ALA A 308 -11.18 14.06 19.58
CA ALA A 308 -10.60 13.41 20.76
C ALA A 308 -11.22 13.92 22.07
N LYS A 309 -11.64 15.19 22.16
CA LYS A 309 -12.39 15.67 23.34
C LYS A 309 -13.78 15.02 23.43
N GLU A 310 -14.46 14.85 22.30
CA GLU A 310 -15.75 14.15 22.24
C GLU A 310 -15.62 12.68 22.66
N GLN A 311 -14.50 12.05 22.33
CA GLN A 311 -14.13 10.71 22.79
C GLN A 311 -13.63 10.68 24.26
N GLY A 312 -13.67 11.82 24.98
CA GLY A 312 -13.30 11.91 26.40
C GLY A 312 -11.81 12.02 26.68
N HIS A 313 -10.97 12.26 25.67
CA HIS A 313 -9.52 12.35 25.82
C HIS A 313 -9.03 13.79 26.03
N SER A 314 -8.14 13.97 27.00
CA SER A 314 -7.32 15.18 27.12
C SER A 314 -6.00 15.00 26.37
N ILE A 315 -5.86 15.74 25.27
CA ILE A 315 -4.75 15.56 24.31
C ILE A 315 -3.47 16.32 24.73
N GLY A 316 -3.55 17.15 25.78
CA GLY A 316 -2.39 17.84 26.35
C GLY A 316 -1.53 18.56 25.31
N ARG A 317 -0.26 18.15 25.20
CA ARG A 317 0.74 18.67 24.24
C ARG A 317 0.87 17.84 22.96
N ILE A 318 0.11 16.76 22.81
CA ILE A 318 0.17 15.93 21.61
C ILE A 318 -0.48 16.70 20.46
N LYS A 319 0.26 16.83 19.38
CA LYS A 319 -0.22 17.48 18.18
C LYS A 319 -1.08 16.48 17.40
N THR A 320 -2.35 16.83 17.25
CA THR A 320 -3.34 16.21 16.36
C THR A 320 -3.03 16.58 14.91
N VAL A 321 -3.70 15.93 13.96
CA VAL A 321 -3.43 16.13 12.52
C VAL A 321 -3.70 17.58 12.07
N GLU A 322 -4.66 18.33 12.63
CA GLU A 322 -4.83 19.76 12.30
C GLU A 322 -3.69 20.65 12.81
N LYS A 323 -2.84 20.12 13.71
CA LYS A 323 -1.61 20.77 14.18
C LYS A 323 -0.36 20.24 13.49
N HIS A 324 -0.53 19.37 12.50
CA HIS A 324 0.50 18.80 11.64
C HIS A 324 0.10 18.92 10.15
N PRO A 325 0.07 20.14 9.58
CA PRO A 325 -0.30 20.35 8.18
C PRO A 325 0.59 19.55 7.22
N GLU A 326 1.88 19.39 7.53
CA GLU A 326 2.81 18.55 6.77
C GLU A 326 2.41 17.06 6.74
N PHE A 327 1.72 16.57 7.78
CA PHE A 327 1.23 15.20 7.82
C PHE A 327 -0.06 15.05 7.02
N GLN A 328 -0.95 16.03 7.07
CA GLN A 328 -2.14 16.06 6.22
C GLN A 328 -1.75 16.12 4.73
N GLU A 329 -0.76 16.94 4.38
CA GLU A 329 -0.19 16.97 3.02
C GLU A 329 0.36 15.60 2.63
N PHE A 330 1.19 14.99 3.48
CA PHE A 330 1.71 13.63 3.23
C PHE A 330 0.60 12.61 2.98
N LEU A 331 -0.46 12.60 3.80
CA LEU A 331 -1.57 11.65 3.62
C LEU A 331 -2.34 11.88 2.31
N THR A 332 -2.54 13.14 1.95
CA THR A 332 -3.18 13.53 0.69
C THR A 332 -2.35 13.05 -0.50
N ASP A 333 -1.04 13.30 -0.47
CA ASP A 333 -0.10 12.88 -1.50
C ASP A 333 0.05 11.35 -1.57
N LEU A 334 0.00 10.67 -0.42
CA LEU A 334 0.03 9.21 -0.34
C LEU A 334 -1.18 8.58 -1.02
N ILE A 335 -2.40 9.07 -0.75
CA ILE A 335 -3.61 8.57 -1.43
C ILE A 335 -3.52 8.84 -2.93
N LYS A 336 -3.16 10.07 -3.32
CA LYS A 336 -3.01 10.43 -4.74
C LYS A 336 -1.98 9.55 -5.44
N SER A 337 -0.91 9.18 -4.75
CA SER A 337 0.12 8.28 -5.28
C SER A 337 -0.43 6.88 -5.53
N VAL A 338 -1.09 6.31 -4.52
CA VAL A 338 -1.71 4.98 -4.59
C VAL A 338 -2.79 4.89 -5.66
N LEU A 339 -3.59 5.96 -5.82
CA LEU A 339 -4.71 6.01 -6.77
C LEU A 339 -4.31 6.60 -8.14
N GLY A 340 -3.02 6.84 -8.40
CA GLY A 340 -2.51 7.23 -9.72
C GLY A 340 -2.75 8.68 -10.14
N GLY A 341 -3.20 9.56 -9.23
CA GLY A 341 -3.37 11.00 -9.51
C GLY A 341 -2.28 11.91 -8.92
N TYR A 342 -1.17 11.34 -8.45
CA TYR A 342 -0.06 12.14 -7.95
C TYR A 342 0.69 12.85 -9.10
N THR A 343 0.56 14.16 -9.13
CA THR A 343 1.15 15.05 -10.15
C THR A 343 2.17 16.02 -9.56
N SER A 344 2.33 16.03 -8.24
CA SER A 344 3.17 16.99 -7.53
C SER A 344 4.64 16.58 -7.58
N ASN A 345 5.51 17.49 -8.02
CA ASN A 345 6.96 17.33 -7.85
C ASN A 345 7.46 18.15 -6.65
N LYS A 346 6.57 18.61 -5.75
CA LYS A 346 6.88 19.57 -4.66
C LYS A 346 8.09 19.13 -3.84
N TYR A 347 8.13 17.89 -3.39
CA TYR A 347 9.25 17.38 -2.58
C TYR A 347 10.53 17.17 -3.39
N GLU A 348 10.43 16.77 -4.65
CA GLU A 348 11.58 16.74 -5.55
C GLU A 348 12.16 18.14 -5.78
N LEU A 349 11.32 19.16 -5.89
CA LEU A 349 11.71 20.56 -6.10
C LEU A 349 12.38 21.16 -4.85
N LEU A 350 11.86 20.84 -3.65
CA LEU A 350 12.49 21.22 -2.37
C LEU A 350 13.90 20.65 -2.25
N VAL A 351 14.13 19.50 -2.87
CA VAL A 351 15.42 18.81 -2.91
C VAL A 351 16.29 19.31 -4.08
N LYS A 352 15.72 19.75 -5.21
CA LYS A 352 16.45 20.35 -6.35
C LYS A 352 16.91 21.80 -6.10
N GLY A 353 16.28 22.54 -5.18
CA GLY A 353 16.55 23.96 -4.94
C GLY A 353 17.56 24.24 -3.82
N ARG A 354 18.65 24.96 -4.18
CA ARG A 354 19.81 25.53 -3.44
C ARG A 354 21.13 24.94 -3.86
#